data_AF-U6SPH6-F1
#
_entry.id   AF-U6SPH6-F1
#
_cell.length_a   1.000
_cell.length_b   1.000
_cell.length_c   1.000
_cell.angle_alpha   90.00
_cell.angle_beta   90.00
_cell.angle_gamma   90.00
#
_symmetry.space_group_name_H-M   'P 1'
#
loop_
_entity.id
_entity.type
_entity.pdbx_description
1 polymer ?
#
loop_
_entity_poly.entity_id
_entity_poly.type
_entity_poly.pdbx_seq_one_letter_code
_entity_poly.pdbx_strand_id
1 'polypeptide(L)'
;MLRAFSERDLLGKELNKSNVWKRIFTSRSVTLTLHLPNDIFLRANVICDDICEITEERFKLNNLVELLWKDFLDEVRRKQDVKALYKLLLDYDRGTPNVRLSKYNEESIDEVPLYPVRKNLVDHTEYVFCRLDRKDVLRGEVMLSDISKLYPQHPFHFERVLEILFIDFVSKYERGEAVNIIV
;
A
#
# COMPACT_ATOMS: atom_id res chain seq x y z
N MET A 1 19.10 -8.03 -12.81
CA MET A 1 18.13 -6.91 -12.89
C MET A 1 17.70 -6.62 -11.46
N LEU A 2 17.67 -5.35 -11.01
CA LEU A 2 17.18 -5.02 -9.66
C LEU A 2 15.68 -5.31 -9.61
N ARG A 3 15.22 -5.91 -8.50
CA ARG A 3 13.79 -6.14 -8.25
C ARG A 3 13.05 -4.79 -8.20
N ALA A 4 11.94 -4.68 -8.92
CA ALA A 4 11.05 -3.53 -8.81
C ALA A 4 10.20 -3.65 -7.53
N PHE A 5 10.01 -2.54 -6.81
CA PHE A 5 9.26 -2.51 -5.56
C PHE A 5 7.92 -1.76 -5.68
N SER A 6 7.58 -1.28 -6.88
CA SER A 6 6.28 -0.73 -7.24
C SER A 6 6.06 -0.86 -8.75
N GLU A 7 4.84 -0.64 -9.22
CA GLU A 7 4.51 -0.52 -10.66
C GLU A 7 5.28 0.61 -11.35
N ARG A 8 5.84 1.55 -10.58
CA ARG A 8 6.57 2.71 -11.10
C ARG A 8 8.09 2.54 -11.08
N ASP A 9 8.63 1.57 -10.35
CA ASP A 9 10.07 1.29 -10.21
C ASP A 9 10.91 2.58 -10.12
N LEU A 10 10.59 3.43 -9.15
CA LEU A 10 11.25 4.71 -8.98
C LEU A 10 12.71 4.54 -8.55
N LEU A 11 12.99 3.60 -7.63
CA LEU A 11 14.30 3.27 -7.12
C LEU A 11 15.22 2.77 -8.24
N GLY A 12 14.75 1.82 -9.07
CA GLY A 12 15.49 1.35 -10.23
C GLY A 12 15.81 2.50 -11.20
N LYS A 13 14.86 3.42 -11.41
CA LYS A 13 15.07 4.62 -12.24
C LYS A 13 16.08 5.61 -11.65
N GLU A 14 16.10 5.82 -10.34
CA GLU A 14 17.05 6.73 -9.68
C GLU A 14 18.48 6.15 -9.63
N LEU A 15 18.62 4.82 -9.45
CA LEU A 15 19.92 4.14 -9.44
C LEU A 15 20.57 4.08 -10.83
N ASN A 16 19.77 4.07 -11.89
CA ASN A 16 20.25 4.13 -13.27
C ASN A 16 20.70 5.56 -13.65
N LYS A 17 22.01 5.81 -13.48
CA LYS A 17 22.69 7.11 -13.67
C LYS A 17 22.53 7.79 -15.04
N SER A 18 22.02 7.11 -16.07
CA SER A 18 21.78 7.72 -17.39
C SER A 18 20.59 8.71 -17.42
N ASN A 19 19.74 8.73 -16.38
CA ASN A 19 18.51 9.54 -16.34
C ASN A 19 18.59 10.82 -15.50
N VAL A 20 19.77 11.26 -15.06
CA VAL A 20 19.93 12.45 -14.17
C VAL A 20 19.31 13.72 -14.78
N TRP A 21 19.39 13.90 -16.11
CA TRP A 21 18.80 15.03 -16.83
C TRP A 21 17.26 15.02 -16.87
N LYS A 22 16.62 13.86 -16.67
CA LYS A 22 15.14 13.75 -16.61
C LYS A 22 14.57 14.12 -15.24
N ARG A 23 15.41 14.33 -14.21
CA ARG A 23 14.97 14.74 -12.86
C ARG A 23 14.29 16.12 -12.82
N ILE A 24 14.56 16.98 -13.81
CA ILE A 24 13.99 18.35 -13.88
C ILE A 24 12.59 18.35 -14.51
N PHE A 25 12.26 17.35 -15.35
CA PHE A 25 10.97 17.26 -16.06
C PHE A 25 10.05 16.16 -15.51
N THR A 26 10.43 15.49 -14.42
CA THR A 26 9.64 14.41 -13.85
C THR A 26 8.52 14.96 -12.97
N SER A 27 7.30 14.45 -13.18
CA SER A 27 6.13 14.81 -12.37
C SER A 27 6.42 14.65 -10.87
N ARG A 28 5.99 15.64 -10.08
CA ARG A 28 6.10 15.65 -8.62
C ARG A 28 5.32 14.50 -7.96
N SER A 29 4.27 14.03 -8.63
CA SER A 29 3.40 12.94 -8.17
C SER A 29 3.35 11.79 -9.17
N VAL A 30 3.05 10.59 -8.69
CA VAL A 30 2.80 9.41 -9.53
C VAL A 30 1.46 8.78 -9.14
N THR A 31 0.80 8.15 -10.10
CA THR A 31 -0.45 7.40 -9.84
C THR A 31 -0.11 5.93 -9.61
N LEU A 32 -0.61 5.36 -8.52
CA LEU A 32 -0.58 3.93 -8.24
C LEU A 32 -1.99 3.36 -8.33
N THR A 33 -2.09 2.07 -8.65
CA THR A 33 -3.37 1.36 -8.70
C THR A 33 -3.45 0.45 -7.49
N LEU A 34 -4.43 0.66 -6.62
CA LEU A 34 -4.71 -0.22 -5.49
C LEU A 34 -5.92 -1.11 -5.80
N HIS A 35 -5.88 -2.34 -5.31
CA HIS A 35 -6.96 -3.32 -5.43
C HIS A 35 -7.59 -3.56 -4.06
N LEU A 36 -8.87 -3.21 -3.94
CA LEU A 36 -9.61 -3.36 -2.69
C LEU A 36 -10.82 -4.28 -2.89
N PRO A 37 -11.16 -5.11 -1.89
CA PRO A 37 -12.46 -5.76 -1.85
C PRO A 37 -13.60 -4.74 -1.92
N ASN A 38 -14.70 -5.06 -2.61
CA ASN A 38 -15.81 -4.13 -2.82
C ASN A 38 -16.43 -3.61 -1.51
N ASP A 39 -16.55 -4.46 -0.50
CA ASP A 39 -17.07 -4.09 0.82
C ASP A 39 -16.15 -3.07 1.53
N ILE A 40 -14.83 -3.28 1.44
CA ILE A 40 -13.82 -2.34 1.96
C ILE A 40 -13.89 -1.01 1.22
N PHE A 41 -14.00 -1.05 -0.11
CA PHE A 41 -14.12 0.15 -0.93
C PHE A 41 -15.38 0.97 -0.57
N LEU A 42 -16.55 0.32 -0.50
CA LEU A 42 -17.80 1.01 -0.16
C LEU A 42 -17.74 1.65 1.21
N ARG A 43 -17.27 0.92 2.23
CA ARG A 43 -17.13 1.46 3.60
C ARG A 43 -16.17 2.64 3.66
N ALA A 44 -15.06 2.58 2.94
CA ALA A 44 -14.11 3.68 2.94
C ALA A 44 -14.66 4.95 2.28
N ASN A 45 -15.52 4.82 1.28
CA ASN A 45 -16.22 5.98 0.72
C ASN A 45 -17.15 6.60 1.76
N VAL A 46 -17.94 5.78 2.48
CA VAL A 46 -18.79 6.28 3.58
C VAL A 46 -17.96 6.99 4.65
N ILE A 47 -16.83 6.41 5.07
CA ILE A 47 -15.92 7.05 6.03
C ILE A 47 -15.42 8.41 5.51
N CYS A 48 -15.09 8.50 4.22
CA CYS A 48 -14.64 9.76 3.62
C CYS A 48 -15.78 10.79 3.59
N ASP A 49 -17.00 10.37 3.27
CA ASP A 49 -18.19 11.23 3.27
C ASP A 49 -18.49 11.74 4.69
N ASP A 50 -18.46 10.86 5.70
CA ASP A 50 -18.62 11.22 7.11
C ASP A 50 -17.57 12.26 7.55
N ILE A 51 -16.29 12.06 7.18
CA ILE A 51 -15.23 13.03 7.46
C ILE A 51 -15.51 14.37 6.75
N CYS A 52 -16.00 14.35 5.51
CA CYS A 52 -16.37 15.58 4.80
C CYS A 52 -17.48 16.34 5.53
N GLU A 53 -18.50 15.63 6.01
CA GLU A 53 -19.62 16.22 6.75
C GLU A 53 -19.16 16.80 8.09
N ILE A 54 -18.30 16.11 8.82
CA ILE A 54 -17.81 16.54 10.14
C ILE A 54 -16.84 17.73 10.04
N THR A 55 -15.96 17.71 9.05
CA THR A 55 -14.89 18.71 8.92
C THR A 55 -15.29 19.90 8.04
N GLU A 56 -16.38 19.78 7.28
CA GLU A 56 -16.76 20.68 6.20
C GLU A 56 -15.67 20.82 5.10
N GLU A 57 -14.68 19.91 5.08
CA GLU A 57 -13.57 19.89 4.13
C GLU A 57 -13.70 18.75 3.11
N ARG A 58 -13.07 18.91 1.94
CA ARG A 58 -13.06 17.85 0.92
C ARG A 58 -12.07 16.75 1.32
N PHE A 59 -12.59 15.58 1.61
CA PHE A 59 -11.83 14.37 1.91
C PHE A 59 -12.22 13.22 0.98
N LYS A 60 -11.23 12.60 0.32
CA LYS A 60 -11.43 11.49 -0.62
C LYS A 60 -10.54 10.31 -0.27
N LEU A 61 -10.79 9.16 -0.89
CA LEU A 61 -9.95 7.96 -0.73
C LEU A 61 -8.45 8.22 -0.89
N ASN A 62 -8.05 9.13 -1.80
CA ASN A 62 -6.64 9.51 -1.95
C ASN A 62 -6.08 10.19 -0.69
N ASN A 63 -6.86 11.05 -0.03
CA ASN A 63 -6.47 11.67 1.24
C ASN A 63 -6.31 10.63 2.33
N LEU A 64 -7.22 9.64 2.39
CA LEU A 64 -7.11 8.52 3.33
C LEU A 64 -5.84 7.71 3.11
N VAL A 65 -5.53 7.33 1.86
CA VAL A 65 -4.29 6.59 1.53
C VAL A 65 -3.05 7.38 1.93
N GLU A 66 -3.03 8.69 1.64
CA GLU A 66 -1.92 9.56 2.04
C GLU A 66 -1.77 9.65 3.56
N LEU A 67 -2.88 9.72 4.31
CA LEU A 67 -2.88 9.78 5.76
C LEU A 67 -2.32 8.47 6.36
N LEU A 68 -2.84 7.33 5.90
CA LEU A 68 -2.40 6.01 6.36
C LEU A 68 -0.92 5.76 6.07
N TRP A 69 -0.45 6.18 4.89
CA TRP A 69 0.95 6.05 4.54
C TRP A 69 1.86 6.93 5.42
N LYS A 70 1.44 8.17 5.70
CA LYS A 70 2.20 9.08 6.58
C LYS A 70 2.30 8.54 8.01
N ASP A 71 1.19 8.08 8.57
CA ASP A 71 1.16 7.50 9.92
C ASP A 71 2.07 6.26 10.03
N PHE A 72 1.96 5.36 9.05
CA PHE A 72 2.83 4.19 8.96
C PHE A 72 4.31 4.58 8.84
N LEU A 73 4.66 5.52 7.97
CA LEU A 73 6.03 6.00 7.84
C LEU A 73 6.58 6.55 9.16
N ASP A 74 5.76 7.29 9.91
CA ASP A 74 6.16 7.83 11.20
C ASP A 74 6.30 6.74 12.27
N GLU A 75 5.52 5.66 12.22
CA GLU A 75 5.75 4.46 13.02
C GLU A 75 7.09 3.77 12.67
N VAL A 76 7.36 3.57 11.38
CA VAL A 76 8.60 2.93 10.90
C VAL A 76 9.83 3.74 11.30
N ARG A 77 9.77 5.08 11.13
CA ARG A 77 10.86 5.99 11.48
C ARG A 77 11.18 6.01 12.97
N ARG A 78 10.18 5.79 13.84
CA ARG A 78 10.36 5.71 15.28
C ARG A 78 11.04 4.41 15.72
N LYS A 79 10.71 3.28 15.08
CA LYS A 79 11.23 1.96 15.47
C LYS A 79 12.61 1.64 14.86
N GLN A 80 12.88 2.08 13.63
CA GLN A 80 14.13 1.84 12.87
C GLN A 80 14.63 0.38 12.87
N ASP A 81 13.73 -0.60 12.96
CA ASP A 81 14.06 -2.02 12.96
C ASP A 81 13.41 -2.72 11.75
N VAL A 82 14.24 -3.07 10.77
CA VAL A 82 13.81 -3.73 9.52
C VAL A 82 13.19 -5.11 9.80
N LYS A 83 13.65 -5.85 10.82
CA LYS A 83 13.08 -7.15 11.16
C LYS A 83 11.70 -6.99 11.79
N ALA A 84 11.56 -6.03 12.71
CA ALA A 84 10.28 -5.71 13.32
C ALA A 84 9.27 -5.20 12.27
N LEU A 85 9.72 -4.36 11.34
CA LEU A 85 8.91 -3.88 10.22
C LEU A 85 8.42 -5.02 9.33
N TYR A 86 9.31 -5.94 8.92
CA TYR A 86 8.91 -7.08 8.11
C TYR A 86 7.88 -7.94 8.82
N LYS A 87 8.07 -8.20 10.12
CA LYS A 87 7.11 -8.93 10.95
C LYS A 87 5.76 -8.21 11.03
N LEU A 88 5.77 -6.89 11.25
CA LEU A 88 4.56 -6.07 11.30
C LEU A 88 3.76 -6.17 10.00
N LEU A 89 4.44 -6.04 8.85
CA LEU A 89 3.79 -6.19 7.54
C LEU A 89 3.22 -7.59 7.32
N LEU A 90 3.93 -8.64 7.74
CA LEU A 90 3.41 -10.01 7.68
C LEU A 90 2.18 -10.21 8.56
N ASP A 91 2.19 -9.64 9.77
CA ASP A 91 1.07 -9.76 10.70
C ASP A 91 -0.17 -9.05 10.17
N TYR A 92 -0.02 -7.85 9.57
CA TYR A 92 -1.12 -7.17 8.88
C TYR A 92 -1.56 -7.90 7.60
N ASP A 93 -0.64 -8.42 6.80
CA ASP A 93 -0.97 -9.14 5.57
C ASP A 93 -1.80 -10.40 5.86
N ARG A 94 -1.49 -11.14 6.94
CA ARG A 94 -2.30 -12.29 7.39
C ARG A 94 -3.72 -11.92 7.79
N GLY A 95 -3.90 -10.70 8.30
CA GLY A 95 -5.20 -10.17 8.71
C GLY A 95 -6.04 -9.60 7.56
N THR A 96 -5.46 -9.45 6.35
CA THR A 96 -6.13 -8.78 5.24
C THR A 96 -6.28 -9.72 4.03
N PRO A 97 -7.44 -9.74 3.34
CA PRO A 97 -7.55 -10.41 2.06
C PRO A 97 -6.51 -9.86 1.07
N ASN A 98 -5.77 -10.77 0.43
CA ASN A 98 -4.85 -10.42 -0.64
C ASN A 98 -5.52 -10.67 -1.99
N VAL A 99 -6.07 -9.59 -2.54
CA VAL A 99 -6.83 -9.60 -3.79
C VAL A 99 -5.93 -9.67 -5.02
N ARG A 100 -4.64 -9.28 -4.89
CA ARG A 100 -3.70 -9.44 -6.00
C ARG A 100 -3.52 -10.92 -6.33
N LEU A 101 -3.53 -11.79 -5.33
CA LEU A 101 -3.37 -13.24 -5.48
C LEU A 101 -4.56 -13.95 -6.14
N SER A 102 -5.80 -13.42 -6.08
CA SER A 102 -6.93 -14.06 -6.77
C SER A 102 -6.80 -13.96 -8.30
N LYS A 103 -6.18 -12.89 -8.82
CA LYS A 103 -5.93 -12.70 -10.25
C LYS A 103 -4.75 -13.51 -10.80
N TYR A 104 -3.75 -13.80 -9.98
CA TYR A 104 -2.61 -14.66 -10.39
C TYR A 104 -3.00 -16.11 -10.70
N ASN A 105 -4.15 -16.58 -10.19
CA ASN A 105 -4.64 -17.93 -10.51
C ASN A 105 -5.34 -18.01 -11.89
N GLU A 106 -5.71 -16.88 -12.50
CA GLU A 106 -6.34 -16.85 -13.83
C GLU A 106 -5.33 -16.64 -14.96
N GLU A 107 -4.24 -15.94 -14.70
CA GLU A 107 -3.14 -15.71 -15.66
C GLU A 107 -1.83 -16.24 -15.09
N SER A 108 -1.38 -17.39 -15.61
CA SER A 108 -0.17 -18.11 -15.25
C SER A 108 1.07 -17.22 -15.06
N ILE A 109 1.45 -16.95 -13.81
CA ILE A 109 2.81 -16.55 -13.41
C ILE A 109 3.14 -17.27 -12.09
N ASP A 110 4.31 -17.91 -12.03
CA ASP A 110 4.86 -18.72 -10.95
C ASP A 110 5.12 -17.97 -9.62
N GLU A 111 4.11 -17.29 -9.05
CA GLU A 111 4.18 -16.72 -7.71
C GLU A 111 3.27 -17.50 -6.77
N VAL A 112 3.85 -18.51 -6.10
CA VAL A 112 3.14 -19.26 -5.06
C VAL A 112 2.84 -18.32 -3.89
N PRO A 113 1.56 -18.09 -3.55
CA PRO A 113 1.23 -17.26 -2.40
C PRO A 113 1.78 -17.92 -1.13
N LEU A 114 2.50 -17.13 -0.31
CA LEU A 114 3.12 -17.60 0.94
C LEU A 114 2.08 -18.07 1.99
N TYR A 115 0.79 -17.82 1.76
CA TYR A 115 -0.30 -18.17 2.67
C TYR A 115 -1.47 -18.82 1.92
N PRO A 116 -2.20 -19.74 2.58
CA PRO A 116 -3.38 -20.37 1.99
C PRO A 116 -4.43 -19.32 1.67
N VAL A 117 -4.76 -19.20 0.38
CA VAL A 117 -5.85 -18.37 -0.13
C VAL A 117 -7.17 -18.91 0.42
N ARG A 118 -7.96 -18.08 1.12
CA ARG A 118 -9.37 -18.39 1.35
C ARG A 118 -10.08 -18.30 0.00
N LYS A 119 -10.25 -19.46 -0.65
CA LYS A 119 -10.68 -19.63 -2.05
C LYS A 119 -12.02 -18.98 -2.47
N ASN A 120 -12.76 -18.31 -1.57
CA ASN A 120 -14.18 -17.97 -1.78
C ASN A 120 -14.56 -16.51 -1.51
N LEU A 121 -13.63 -15.55 -1.45
CA LEU A 121 -13.94 -14.22 -0.90
C LEU A 121 -13.81 -13.00 -1.82
N VAL A 122 -13.28 -13.12 -3.05
CA VAL A 122 -13.01 -11.92 -3.86
C VAL A 122 -13.40 -12.06 -5.33
N ASP A 123 -14.68 -12.33 -5.59
CA ASP A 123 -15.24 -12.20 -6.94
C ASP A 123 -15.45 -10.73 -7.36
N HIS A 124 -15.34 -9.78 -6.41
CA HIS A 124 -15.56 -8.37 -6.67
C HIS A 124 -14.44 -7.52 -6.05
N THR A 125 -13.62 -6.91 -6.92
CA THR A 125 -12.52 -6.01 -6.58
C THR A 125 -12.72 -4.66 -7.25
N GLU A 126 -12.59 -3.57 -6.50
CA GLU A 126 -12.55 -2.22 -7.05
C GLU A 126 -11.11 -1.72 -7.22
N TYR A 127 -10.91 -0.90 -8.25
CA TYR A 127 -9.64 -0.24 -8.54
C TYR A 127 -9.64 1.19 -7.99
N VAL A 128 -8.68 1.50 -7.12
CA VAL A 128 -8.48 2.86 -6.61
C VAL A 128 -7.21 3.45 -7.20
N PHE A 129 -7.37 4.56 -7.93
CA PHE A 129 -6.24 5.30 -8.50
C PHE A 129 -5.77 6.35 -7.51
N CYS A 130 -4.63 6.10 -6.86
CA CYS A 130 -4.06 6.98 -5.84
C CYS A 130 -2.93 7.80 -6.43
N ARG A 131 -3.06 9.12 -6.38
CA ARG A 131 -2.01 10.06 -6.78
C ARG A 131 -1.19 10.42 -5.55
N LEU A 132 0.02 9.87 -5.46
CA LEU A 132 0.94 10.08 -4.34
C LEU A 132 2.14 10.93 -4.76
N ASP A 133 2.72 11.64 -3.79
CA ASP A 133 3.98 12.34 -3.98
C ASP A 133 5.07 11.32 -4.35
N ARG A 134 5.82 11.61 -5.42
CA ARG A 134 6.88 10.74 -5.95
C ARG A 134 7.91 10.39 -4.87
N LYS A 135 8.20 11.34 -3.96
CA LYS A 135 9.12 11.15 -2.84
C LYS A 135 8.64 10.09 -1.86
N ASP A 136 7.34 10.02 -1.63
CA ASP A 136 6.74 9.08 -0.70
C ASP A 136 6.72 7.67 -1.28
N VAL A 137 6.42 7.54 -2.57
CA VAL A 137 6.56 6.27 -3.29
C VAL A 137 8.02 5.79 -3.27
N LEU A 138 8.97 6.67 -3.58
CA LEU A 138 10.39 6.33 -3.55
C LEU A 138 10.85 5.89 -2.14
N ARG A 139 10.36 6.54 -1.08
CA ARG A 139 10.63 6.12 0.31
C ARG A 139 10.11 4.72 0.59
N GLY A 140 8.89 4.41 0.13
CA GLY A 140 8.33 3.07 0.25
C GLY A 140 9.17 2.01 -0.48
N GLU A 141 9.62 2.30 -1.69
CA GLU A 141 10.49 1.39 -2.45
C GLU A 141 11.87 1.20 -1.79
N VAL A 142 12.46 2.26 -1.23
CA VAL A 142 13.71 2.16 -0.46
C VAL A 142 13.52 1.28 0.78
N MET A 143 12.43 1.48 1.51
CA MET A 143 12.08 0.68 2.68
C MET A 143 11.94 -0.82 2.31
N LEU A 144 11.25 -1.13 1.22
CA LEU A 144 11.14 -2.52 0.73
C LEU A 144 12.48 -3.08 0.26
N SER A 145 13.33 -2.26 -0.37
CA SER A 145 14.69 -2.64 -0.71
C SER A 145 15.52 -3.01 0.51
N ASP A 146 15.38 -2.27 1.62
CA ASP A 146 16.06 -2.60 2.88
C ASP A 146 15.57 -3.92 3.48
N ILE A 147 14.27 -4.20 3.42
CA ILE A 147 13.71 -5.51 3.79
C ILE A 147 14.30 -6.61 2.91
N SER A 148 14.41 -6.39 1.60
CA SER A 148 14.95 -7.39 0.65
C SER A 148 16.40 -7.79 0.92
N LYS A 149 17.20 -6.94 1.58
CA LYS A 149 18.58 -7.28 1.98
C LYS A 149 18.61 -8.40 3.03
N LEU A 150 17.60 -8.47 3.90
CA LEU A 150 17.47 -9.50 4.94
C LEU A 150 16.54 -10.65 4.52
N TYR A 151 15.51 -10.34 3.74
CA TYR A 151 14.49 -11.28 3.29
C TYR A 151 14.28 -11.15 1.77
N PRO A 152 15.19 -11.67 0.93
CA PRO A 152 15.18 -11.43 -0.52
C PRO A 152 13.87 -11.81 -1.24
N GLN A 153 13.16 -12.80 -0.69
CA GLN A 153 11.93 -13.36 -1.25
C GLN A 153 10.65 -12.83 -0.59
N HIS A 154 10.69 -11.69 0.13
CA HIS A 154 9.46 -11.11 0.67
C HIS A 154 8.45 -10.81 -0.46
N PRO A 155 7.13 -10.93 -0.25
CA PRO A 155 6.14 -10.76 -1.32
C PRO A 155 5.76 -9.29 -1.58
N PHE A 156 6.17 -8.39 -0.70
CA PHE A 156 5.65 -7.01 -0.70
C PHE A 156 6.14 -6.15 -1.87
N HIS A 157 5.16 -5.50 -2.49
CA HIS A 157 5.32 -4.31 -3.34
C HIS A 157 4.64 -3.13 -2.65
N PHE A 158 4.97 -1.91 -3.04
CA PHE A 158 4.50 -0.71 -2.35
C PHE A 158 2.98 -0.59 -2.39
N GLU A 159 2.34 -0.94 -3.49
CA GLU A 159 0.89 -0.98 -3.63
C GLU A 159 0.27 -1.98 -2.65
N ARG A 160 0.87 -3.16 -2.49
CA ARG A 160 0.37 -4.16 -1.53
C ARG A 160 0.48 -3.66 -0.09
N VAL A 161 1.54 -2.92 0.25
CA VAL A 161 1.65 -2.29 1.58
C VAL A 161 0.51 -1.29 1.80
N LEU A 162 0.22 -0.44 0.80
CA LEU A 162 -0.89 0.52 0.90
C LEU A 162 -2.25 -0.20 1.02
N GLU A 163 -2.49 -1.26 0.25
CA GLU A 163 -3.69 -2.08 0.35
C GLU A 163 -3.85 -2.72 1.74
N ILE A 164 -2.78 -3.27 2.30
CA ILE A 164 -2.78 -3.85 3.65
C ILE A 164 -3.18 -2.78 4.68
N LEU A 165 -2.53 -1.62 4.66
CA LEU A 165 -2.82 -0.52 5.59
C LEU A 165 -4.27 -0.05 5.46
N PHE A 166 -4.75 0.07 4.23
CA PHE A 166 -6.11 0.50 3.93
C PHE A 166 -7.15 -0.51 4.44
N ILE A 167 -6.98 -1.79 4.09
CA ILE A 167 -7.91 -2.85 4.48
C ILE A 167 -7.91 -3.01 5.99
N ASP A 168 -6.74 -2.99 6.64
CA ASP A 168 -6.61 -3.09 8.10
C ASP A 168 -7.32 -1.93 8.81
N PHE A 169 -7.12 -0.70 8.34
CA PHE A 169 -7.80 0.48 8.87
C PHE A 169 -9.32 0.36 8.79
N VAL A 170 -9.88 0.07 7.61
CA VAL A 170 -11.33 -0.03 7.42
C VAL A 170 -11.90 -1.20 8.24
N SER A 171 -11.19 -2.31 8.33
CA SER A 171 -11.60 -3.47 9.13
C SER A 171 -11.60 -3.18 10.63
N LYS A 172 -10.62 -2.41 11.13
CA LYS A 172 -10.60 -1.94 12.53
C LYS A 172 -11.70 -0.94 12.81
N TYR A 173 -11.98 -0.06 11.86
CA TYR A 173 -13.10 0.89 11.94
C TYR A 173 -14.44 0.15 12.06
N GLU A 174 -14.68 -0.86 11.24
CA GLU A 174 -15.88 -1.69 11.32
C GLU A 174 -16.06 -2.35 12.70
N ARG A 175 -14.97 -2.83 13.31
CA ARG A 175 -15.02 -3.47 14.63
C ARG A 175 -15.11 -2.48 15.81
N GLY A 176 -15.08 -1.18 15.55
CA GLY A 176 -15.02 -0.15 16.60
C GLY A 176 -13.67 -0.10 17.34
N GLU A 177 -12.62 -0.70 16.76
CA GLU A 177 -11.24 -0.71 17.29
C GLU A 177 -10.42 0.50 16.80
N ALA A 178 -11.04 1.33 15.98
CA ALA A 178 -10.53 2.59 15.46
C ALA A 178 -10.44 3.65 16.58
N VAL A 179 -9.35 3.66 17.35
CA VAL A 179 -9.10 4.67 18.39
C VAL A 179 -8.14 5.75 17.86
N ASN A 180 -8.45 7.03 18.07
CA ASN A 180 -7.63 8.21 17.68
C ASN A 180 -7.50 8.50 16.16
N ILE A 181 -8.58 8.49 15.39
CA ILE A 181 -8.55 8.79 13.95
C ILE A 181 -8.72 10.30 13.65
N ILE A 182 -9.16 11.09 14.62
CA ILE A 182 -9.26 12.55 14.50
C ILE A 182 -8.53 13.16 15.71
N VAL A 183 -7.44 13.87 15.45
CA VAL A 183 -6.77 14.75 16.42
C VAL A 183 -6.84 16.16 15.87
#